data_AF-A0A957EAQ7-F1
#
_entry.id   AF-A0A957EAQ7-F1
#
_cell.length_a   1.000
_cell.length_b   1.000
_cell.length_c   1.000
_cell.angle_alpha   90.00
_cell.angle_beta   90.00
_cell.angle_gamma   90.00
#
_symmetry.space_group_name_H-M   'P 1'
#
loop_
_entity.id
_entity.type
_entity.pdbx_description
1 polymer ?
#
loop_
_entity_poly.entity_id
_entity_poly.type
_entity_poly.pdbx_seq_one_letter_code
_entity_poly.pdbx_strand_id
1 'polypeptide(L)'
;MNTQVEAVQTYQGKSSVMRKLVWVSPLAMLVSAVVNLGLYAAAGIIFPEVTAWSGAGAGQIVGANIVYLLIGSVVFALVARFSRSPARHYLIVATIGLLLSLALPIGAAFGYGAPGAPPASVATAVTLSLMHVVSYAISVPMFNRLALN
;
A
#
# COMPACT_ATOMS: atom_id res chain seq x y z
N MET A 1 -17.53 -17.23 -35.87
CA MET A 1 -18.34 -17.36 -34.65
C MET A 1 -17.52 -17.40 -33.35
N ASN A 2 -16.26 -17.85 -33.34
CA ASN A 2 -15.44 -17.92 -32.11
C ASN A 2 -14.98 -16.57 -31.53
N THR A 3 -14.78 -15.54 -32.36
CA THR A 3 -14.28 -14.22 -31.91
C THR A 3 -15.26 -13.43 -31.05
N GLN A 4 -16.57 -13.64 -31.23
CA GLN A 4 -17.59 -12.97 -30.41
C GLN A 4 -17.69 -13.59 -29.00
N VAL A 5 -17.52 -14.91 -28.90
CA VAL A 5 -17.58 -15.63 -27.60
C VAL A 5 -16.38 -15.27 -26.72
N GLU A 6 -15.18 -15.18 -27.29
CA GLU A 6 -13.97 -14.74 -26.56
C GLU A 6 -14.07 -13.30 -26.06
N ALA A 7 -14.64 -12.39 -26.86
CA ALA A 7 -14.81 -10.99 -26.48
C ALA A 7 -15.76 -10.84 -25.28
N VAL A 8 -16.88 -11.56 -25.27
CA VAL A 8 -17.86 -11.52 -24.17
C VAL A 8 -17.29 -12.10 -22.87
N GLN A 9 -16.58 -13.23 -22.95
CA GLN A 9 -15.95 -13.86 -21.78
C GLN A 9 -14.86 -12.95 -21.17
N THR A 10 -14.07 -12.27 -22.01
CA THR A 10 -13.04 -11.33 -21.55
C THR A 10 -13.65 -10.11 -20.85
N TYR A 11 -14.79 -9.61 -21.33
CA TYR A 11 -15.50 -8.50 -20.70
C TYR A 11 -16.11 -8.88 -19.34
N GLN A 12 -16.71 -10.06 -19.24
CA GLN A 12 -17.30 -10.59 -18.00
C GLN A 12 -16.24 -10.80 -16.90
N GLY A 13 -15.05 -11.34 -17.25
CA GLY A 13 -13.94 -11.48 -16.31
C GLY A 13 -13.44 -10.13 -15.78
N LYS A 14 -13.30 -9.13 -16.66
CA LYS A 14 -12.84 -7.78 -16.27
C LYS A 14 -13.83 -7.02 -15.38
N SER A 15 -15.13 -7.16 -15.61
CA SER A 15 -16.15 -6.50 -14.78
C SER A 15 -16.23 -7.10 -13.37
N SER A 16 -16.02 -8.42 -13.23
CA SER A 16 -15.93 -9.10 -11.93
C SER A 16 -14.76 -8.58 -11.08
N VAL A 17 -13.56 -8.45 -11.67
CA VAL A 17 -12.36 -7.91 -10.99
C VAL A 17 -12.62 -6.48 -10.50
N MET A 18 -13.20 -5.62 -11.35
CA MET A 18 -13.50 -4.23 -10.98
C MET A 18 -14.49 -4.15 -9.82
N ARG A 19 -15.55 -4.97 -9.84
CA ARG A 19 -16.55 -5.01 -8.77
C ARG A 19 -15.98 -5.50 -7.44
N LYS A 20 -15.10 -6.51 -7.48
CA LYS A 20 -14.40 -7.02 -6.29
C LYS A 20 -13.45 -5.98 -5.73
N LEU A 21 -12.72 -5.26 -6.59
CA LEU A 21 -11.76 -4.25 -6.17
C LEU A 21 -12.40 -3.12 -5.35
N VAL A 22 -13.64 -2.72 -5.67
CA VAL A 22 -14.40 -1.71 -4.90
C VAL A 22 -14.57 -2.11 -3.43
N TRP A 23 -14.63 -3.40 -3.11
CA TRP A 23 -14.74 -3.90 -1.74
C TRP A 23 -13.39 -4.31 -1.15
N VAL A 24 -12.51 -4.91 -1.95
CA VAL A 24 -11.18 -5.36 -1.49
C VAL A 24 -10.29 -4.16 -1.16
N SER A 25 -10.38 -3.05 -1.90
CA SER A 25 -9.60 -1.83 -1.66
C SER A 25 -9.85 -1.21 -0.28
N PRO A 26 -11.10 -0.85 0.10
CA PRO A 26 -11.36 -0.30 1.43
C PRO A 26 -11.07 -1.32 2.55
N LEU A 27 -11.28 -2.61 2.31
CA LEU A 27 -10.92 -3.64 3.29
C LEU A 27 -9.40 -3.70 3.51
N ALA A 28 -8.60 -3.68 2.45
CA ALA A 28 -7.14 -3.64 2.54
C ALA A 28 -6.66 -2.37 3.25
N MET A 29 -7.28 -1.22 2.97
CA MET A 29 -7.01 0.05 3.66
C MET A 29 -7.26 -0.04 5.15
N LEU A 30 -8.42 -0.59 5.55
CA LEU A 30 -8.80 -0.72 6.95
C LEU A 30 -7.87 -1.68 7.69
N VAL A 31 -7.62 -2.86 7.14
CA VAL A 31 -6.73 -3.86 7.75
C VAL A 31 -5.32 -3.30 7.87
N SER A 32 -4.78 -2.71 6.79
CA SER A 32 -3.45 -2.09 6.81
C SER A 32 -3.36 -0.94 7.81
N ALA A 33 -4.37 -0.07 7.88
CA ALA A 33 -4.39 1.04 8.83
C ALA A 33 -4.37 0.56 10.28
N VAL A 34 -5.18 -0.45 10.62
CA VAL A 34 -5.23 -1.02 11.97
C VAL A 34 -3.88 -1.65 12.34
N VAL A 35 -3.28 -2.45 11.46
CA VAL A 35 -2.00 -3.09 11.74
C VAL A 35 -0.88 -2.06 11.85
N ASN A 36 -0.87 -1.05 10.99
CA ASN A 36 0.13 0.03 11.03
C ASN A 36 0.01 0.87 12.31
N LEU A 37 -1.21 1.21 12.74
CA LEU A 37 -1.42 1.91 14.01
C LEU A 37 -0.98 1.05 15.21
N GLY A 38 -1.26 -0.25 15.17
CA GLY A 38 -0.78 -1.20 16.17
C GLY A 38 0.75 -1.26 16.23
N LEU A 39 1.41 -1.32 15.07
CA LEU A 39 2.87 -1.30 14.96
C LEU A 39 3.45 0.02 15.50
N TYR A 40 2.85 1.16 15.14
CA TYR A 40 3.27 2.47 15.61
C TYR A 40 3.12 2.61 17.13
N ALA A 41 2.00 2.16 17.69
CA ALA A 41 1.78 2.16 19.13
C ALA A 41 2.76 1.24 19.87
N ALA A 42 3.00 0.03 19.35
CA ALA A 42 3.96 -0.91 19.92
C ALA A 42 5.40 -0.36 19.86
N ALA A 43 5.78 0.25 18.73
CA ALA A 43 7.06 0.92 18.59
C ALA A 43 7.21 2.07 19.58
N GLY A 44 6.16 2.87 19.81
CA GLY A 44 6.17 3.95 20.80
C GLY A 44 6.36 3.50 22.25
N ILE A 45 5.91 2.28 22.60
CA ILE A 45 6.16 1.69 23.93
C ILE A 45 7.64 1.36 24.12
N ILE A 46 8.32 0.89 23.07
CA ILE A 46 9.71 0.46 23.12
C ILE A 46 10.67 1.64 22.88
N PHE A 47 10.28 2.55 21.99
CA PHE A 47 11.03 3.70 21.50
C PHE A 47 10.14 4.95 21.52
N PRO A 48 10.00 5.64 22.67
CA PRO A 48 9.11 6.79 22.82
C PRO A 48 9.34 7.91 21.82
N GLU A 49 10.57 8.05 21.31
CA GLU A 49 10.95 9.00 20.26
C GLU A 49 10.20 8.80 18.94
N VAL A 50 9.70 7.59 18.68
CA VAL A 50 8.90 7.27 17.48
C VAL A 50 7.57 8.00 17.52
N THR A 51 6.90 7.99 18.67
CA THR A 51 5.60 8.66 18.87
C THR A 51 5.74 10.15 19.16
N ALA A 52 6.91 10.59 19.65
CA ALA A 52 7.18 12.01 19.90
C ALA A 52 7.60 12.77 18.63
N TRP A 53 7.94 12.07 17.54
CA TRP A 53 8.38 12.70 16.30
C TRP A 53 7.23 13.44 15.62
N SER A 54 7.37 14.76 15.45
CA SER A 54 6.32 15.62 14.88
C SER A 54 6.01 15.39 13.40
N GLY A 55 6.86 14.64 12.70
CA GLY A 55 6.65 14.31 11.29
C GLY A 55 5.69 13.15 11.03
N ALA A 56 5.29 12.39 12.06
CA ALA A 56 4.29 11.34 11.95
C ALA A 56 3.43 11.25 13.21
N GLY A 57 2.13 11.50 13.05
CA GLY A 57 1.09 11.17 14.01
C GLY A 57 0.10 10.15 13.45
N ALA A 58 -0.77 9.61 14.32
CA ALA A 58 -1.77 8.62 13.95
C ALA A 58 -2.65 9.05 12.75
N GLY A 59 -3.06 10.32 12.71
CA GLY A 59 -3.83 10.87 11.59
C GLY A 59 -3.06 10.89 10.26
N GLN A 60 -1.77 11.25 10.30
CA GLN A 60 -0.91 11.23 9.10
C GLN A 60 -0.65 9.80 8.62
N ILE A 61 -0.45 8.86 9.55
CA ILE A 61 -0.29 7.44 9.24
C ILE A 61 -1.51 6.90 8.50
N VAL A 62 -2.71 7.14 9.04
CA VAL A 62 -3.96 6.69 8.43
C VAL A 62 -4.17 7.37 7.08
N GLY A 63 -4.00 8.69 7.02
CA GLY A 63 -4.17 9.47 5.79
C GLY A 63 -3.23 9.01 4.68
N ALA A 64 -1.94 8.89 4.97
CA ALA A 64 -0.94 8.41 4.02
C ALA A 64 -1.23 6.98 3.57
N ASN A 65 -1.55 6.07 4.51
CA ASN A 65 -1.91 4.68 4.20
C ASN A 65 -3.09 4.60 3.21
N ILE A 66 -4.16 5.37 3.45
CA ILE A 66 -5.32 5.42 2.56
C ILE A 66 -4.92 5.92 1.17
N VAL A 67 -4.18 7.03 1.09
CA VAL A 67 -3.76 7.62 -0.19
C VAL A 67 -2.88 6.66 -0.99
N TYR A 68 -1.86 6.06 -0.36
CA TYR A 68 -0.98 5.11 -1.05
C TYR A 68 -1.71 3.85 -1.52
N LEU A 69 -2.63 3.31 -0.71
CA LEU A 69 -3.44 2.16 -1.11
C LEU A 69 -4.46 2.49 -2.19
N LEU A 70 -4.98 3.72 -2.23
CA LEU A 70 -5.85 4.19 -3.32
C LEU A 70 -5.06 4.24 -4.63
N ILE A 71 -3.86 4.82 -4.61
CA ILE A 71 -2.96 4.83 -5.77
C ILE A 71 -2.64 3.38 -6.17
N GLY A 72 -2.30 2.53 -5.21
CA GLY A 72 -2.02 1.12 -5.43
C GLY A 72 -3.19 0.35 -6.05
N SER A 73 -4.44 0.65 -5.66
CA SER A 73 -5.63 0.00 -6.22
C SER A 73 -5.93 0.48 -7.64
N VAL A 74 -5.73 1.77 -7.93
CA VAL A 74 -5.84 2.31 -9.30
C VAL A 74 -4.80 1.68 -10.21
N VAL A 75 -3.54 1.59 -9.75
CA VAL A 75 -2.47 0.92 -10.49
C VAL A 75 -2.81 -0.55 -10.71
N PHE A 76 -3.31 -1.26 -9.70
CA PHE A 76 -3.77 -2.64 -9.84
C PHE A 76 -4.87 -2.77 -10.90
N ALA A 77 -5.88 -1.90 -10.86
CA ALA A 77 -6.97 -1.88 -11.84
C ALA A 77 -6.44 -1.72 -13.28
N LEU A 78 -5.48 -0.82 -13.48
CA LEU A 78 -4.85 -0.61 -14.78
C LEU A 78 -4.07 -1.86 -15.22
N VAL A 79 -3.25 -2.44 -14.34
CA VAL A 79 -2.51 -3.67 -14.62
C VAL A 79 -3.47 -4.83 -14.94
N ALA A 80 -4.55 -4.99 -14.18
CA ALA A 80 -5.59 -5.99 -14.41
C ALA A 80 -6.30 -5.81 -15.76
N ARG A 81 -6.48 -4.56 -16.21
CA ARG A 81 -7.15 -4.25 -17.48
C ARG A 81 -6.30 -4.57 -18.71
N PHE A 82 -4.98 -4.31 -18.63
CA PHE A 82 -4.08 -4.32 -19.78
C PHE A 82 -3.11 -5.51 -19.81
N SER A 83 -2.88 -6.20 -18.69
CA SER A 83 -1.92 -7.29 -18.62
C SER A 83 -2.55 -8.66 -18.88
N ARG A 84 -1.79 -9.55 -19.53
CA ARG A 84 -2.11 -10.98 -19.67
C ARG A 84 -1.83 -11.78 -18.39
N SER A 85 -0.97 -11.28 -17.50
CA SER A 85 -0.62 -11.91 -16.22
C SER A 85 -0.60 -10.86 -15.10
N PRO A 86 -1.78 -10.34 -14.71
CA PRO A 86 -1.88 -9.18 -13.85
C PRO A 86 -1.25 -9.35 -12.47
N ALA A 87 -1.33 -10.55 -11.88
CA ALA A 87 -0.69 -10.82 -10.57
C ALA A 87 0.83 -10.59 -10.60
N ARG A 88 1.52 -11.11 -11.64
CA ARG A 88 2.98 -11.00 -11.75
C ARG A 88 3.42 -9.58 -12.04
N HIS A 89 2.74 -8.91 -12.97
CA HIS A 89 3.05 -7.52 -13.32
C HIS A 89 2.78 -6.58 -12.15
N TYR A 90 1.66 -6.77 -11.45
CA TYR A 90 1.36 -5.94 -10.30
C TYR A 90 2.36 -6.17 -9.16
N LEU A 91 2.78 -7.41 -8.92
CA LEU A 91 3.81 -7.68 -7.92
C LEU A 91 5.11 -6.92 -8.22
N ILE A 92 5.57 -6.90 -9.48
CA ILE A 92 6.77 -6.13 -9.87
C ILE A 92 6.54 -4.63 -9.62
N VAL A 93 5.42 -4.08 -10.09
CA VAL A 93 5.11 -2.65 -9.92
C VAL A 93 4.99 -2.28 -8.44
N ALA A 94 4.31 -3.11 -7.64
CA ALA A 94 4.15 -2.90 -6.21
C ALA A 94 5.50 -3.01 -5.47
N THR A 95 6.38 -3.93 -5.88
CA THR A 95 7.73 -4.04 -5.30
C THR A 95 8.57 -2.82 -5.61
N ILE A 96 8.52 -2.32 -6.86
CA ILE A 96 9.18 -1.05 -7.22
C ILE A 96 8.60 0.10 -6.39
N GLY A 97 7.27 0.17 -6.28
CA GLY A 97 6.58 1.16 -5.45
C GLY A 97 6.99 1.10 -3.98
N LEU A 98 7.15 -0.11 -3.41
CA LEU A 98 7.66 -0.32 -2.07
C LEU A 98 9.08 0.24 -1.94
N LEU A 99 10.00 -0.13 -2.83
CA LEU A 99 11.38 0.34 -2.81
C LEU A 99 11.48 1.87 -2.90
N LEU A 100 10.68 2.48 -3.79
CA LEU A 100 10.58 3.94 -3.89
C LEU A 100 9.98 4.56 -2.62
N SER A 101 8.98 3.91 -2.03
CA SER A 101 8.36 4.42 -0.79
C SER A 101 9.32 4.40 0.39
N LEU A 102 10.26 3.45 0.45
CA LEU A 102 11.30 3.38 1.48
C LEU A 102 12.31 4.53 1.39
N ALA A 103 12.44 5.19 0.25
CA ALA A 103 13.26 6.39 0.14
C ALA A 103 12.75 7.53 1.04
N LEU A 104 11.44 7.60 1.31
CA LEU A 104 10.85 8.62 2.18
C LEU A 104 11.26 8.49 3.65
N PRO A 105 11.07 7.34 4.33
CA PRO A 105 11.52 7.16 5.72
C PRO A 105 13.05 7.23 5.84
N ILE A 106 13.81 6.76 4.85
CA ILE A 106 15.27 6.92 4.82
C ILE A 106 15.62 8.41 4.71
N GLY A 107 15.00 9.14 3.78
CA GLY A 107 15.20 10.58 3.62
C GLY A 107 14.83 11.38 4.87
N ALA A 108 13.78 10.98 5.59
CA ALA A 108 13.40 11.59 6.86
C ALA A 108 14.51 11.49 7.92
N ALA A 109 15.29 10.40 7.93
CA ALA A 109 16.46 10.26 8.82
C ALA A 109 17.57 11.28 8.50
N PHE A 110 17.65 11.73 7.25
CA PHE A 110 18.60 12.75 6.78
C PHE A 110 18.01 14.18 6.78
N GLY A 111 16.80 14.37 7.32
CA GLY A 111 16.15 15.68 7.39
C GLY A 111 15.30 16.05 6.17
N TYR A 112 15.15 15.18 5.18
CA TYR A 112 14.25 15.37 4.02
C TYR A 112 12.82 14.90 4.31
N GLY A 113 12.37 15.04 5.56
CA GLY A 113 11.07 14.58 6.03
C GLY A 113 9.94 15.59 5.83
N ALA A 114 8.91 15.51 6.68
CA ALA A 114 7.81 16.46 6.67
C ALA A 114 8.30 17.90 6.92
N PRO A 115 7.71 18.92 6.25
CA PRO A 115 8.10 20.31 6.46
C PRO A 115 8.05 20.73 7.93
N GLY A 116 9.15 21.26 8.45
CA GLY A 116 9.25 21.70 9.84
C GLY A 116 9.44 20.57 10.87
N ALA A 117 9.48 19.30 10.45
CA ALA A 117 9.85 18.20 11.32
C ALA A 117 11.37 18.09 11.45
N PRO A 118 11.91 17.76 12.64
CA PRO A 118 13.33 17.46 12.78
C PRO A 118 13.67 16.15 12.05
N PRO A 119 14.96 15.88 11.77
CA PRO A 119 15.39 14.58 11.26
C PRO A 119 14.88 13.44 12.15
N ALA A 120 14.38 12.38 11.51
CA ALA A 120 13.88 11.20 12.21
C ALA A 120 15.03 10.44 12.87
N SER A 121 14.80 9.88 14.06
CA SER A 121 15.75 8.94 14.66
C SER A 121 15.82 7.66 13.83
N VAL A 122 16.87 6.84 14.04
CA VAL A 122 16.99 5.54 13.39
C VAL A 122 15.79 4.65 13.70
N ALA A 123 15.33 4.64 14.96
CA ALA A 123 14.15 3.87 15.36
C ALA A 123 12.88 4.34 14.62
N THR A 124 12.70 5.65 14.47
CA THR A 124 11.57 6.23 13.72
C THR A 124 11.65 5.86 12.24
N ALA A 125 12.81 6.01 11.61
CA ALA A 125 13.00 5.66 10.19
C ALA A 125 12.75 4.17 9.93
N VAL A 126 13.24 3.29 10.81
CA VAL A 126 12.98 1.84 10.73
C VAL A 126 11.50 1.53 10.93
N THR A 127 10.85 2.15 11.92
CA THR A 127 9.41 1.93 12.16
C THR A 127 8.58 2.34 10.96
N LEU A 128 8.80 3.54 10.42
CA LEU A 128 8.10 4.01 9.23
C LEU A 128 8.34 3.07 8.04
N SER A 129 9.59 2.64 7.83
CA SER A 129 9.93 1.66 6.79
C SER A 129 9.16 0.34 6.95
N LEU A 130 9.07 -0.18 8.16
CA LEU A 130 8.32 -1.41 8.46
C LEU A 130 6.83 -1.24 8.16
N MET A 131 6.24 -0.07 8.44
CA MET A 131 4.84 0.20 8.11
C MET A 131 4.59 0.13 6.60
N HIS A 132 5.53 0.59 5.77
CA HIS A 132 5.44 0.43 4.31
C HIS A 132 5.48 -1.05 3.90
N VAL A 133 6.41 -1.82 4.48
CA VAL A 133 6.54 -3.26 4.21
C VAL A 133 5.29 -4.03 4.63
N VAL A 134 4.72 -3.72 5.80
CA VAL A 134 3.50 -4.34 6.31
C VAL A 134 2.31 -4.01 5.40
N SER A 135 2.17 -2.75 5.01
CA SER A 135 1.12 -2.31 4.06
C SER A 135 1.21 -3.08 2.75
N TYR A 136 2.41 -3.23 2.21
CA TYR A 136 2.67 -4.04 1.01
C TYR A 136 2.31 -5.51 1.23
N ALA A 137 2.77 -6.11 2.32
CA ALA A 137 2.54 -7.52 2.65
C ALA A 137 1.07 -7.86 2.87
N ILE A 138 0.25 -6.89 3.28
CA ILE A 138 -1.21 -7.05 3.41
C ILE A 138 -1.89 -6.83 2.07
N SER A 139 -1.64 -5.69 1.43
CA SER A 139 -2.42 -5.25 0.28
C SER A 139 -2.17 -6.06 -1.00
N VAL A 140 -0.93 -6.42 -1.30
CA VAL A 140 -0.58 -7.16 -2.51
C VAL A 140 -1.24 -8.54 -2.57
N PRO A 141 -1.18 -9.41 -1.55
CA PRO A 141 -1.89 -10.67 -1.60
C PRO A 141 -3.42 -10.48 -1.59
N MET A 142 -3.96 -9.46 -0.92
CA MET A 142 -5.39 -9.16 -0.99
C MET A 142 -5.82 -8.81 -2.41
N PHE A 143 -5.12 -7.92 -3.11
CA PHE A 143 -5.43 -7.59 -4.49
C PHE A 143 -5.24 -8.79 -5.42
N ASN A 144 -4.12 -9.50 -5.31
CA ASN A 144 -3.83 -10.64 -6.18
C ASN A 144 -4.77 -11.82 -5.95
N ARG A 145 -5.20 -12.10 -4.71
CA ARG A 145 -6.03 -13.28 -4.40
C ARG A 145 -7.52 -13.00 -4.36
N LEU A 146 -7.95 -11.82 -3.93
CA LEU A 146 -9.38 -11.52 -3.74
C LEU A 146 -9.97 -10.74 -4.92
N ALA A 147 -9.16 -10.01 -5.69
CA ALA A 147 -9.68 -9.31 -6.86
C ALA A 147 -9.58 -10.15 -8.14
N LEU A 148 -8.62 -11.08 -8.25
CA LEU A 148 -8.45 -11.93 -9.45
C LEU A 148 -9.21 -13.26 -9.40
N ASN A 149 -9.51 -13.79 -8.20
CA ASN A 149 -10.37 -14.97 -8.03
C ASN A 149 -11.80 -14.53 -7.81
#